data_AF-A0A7C9ART7-F1
#
_entry.id   AF-A0A7C9ART7-F1
#
_cell.length_a   1.000
_cell.length_b   1.000
_cell.length_c   1.000
_cell.angle_alpha   90.00
_cell.angle_beta   90.00
_cell.angle_gamma   90.00
#
_symmetry.space_group_name_H-M   'P 1'
#
loop_
_entity.id
_entity.type
_entity.pdbx_description
1 polymer ?
#
loop_
_entity_poly.entity_id
_entity_poly.type
_entity_poly.pdbx_seq_one_letter_code
_entity_poly.pdbx_strand_id
1 'polypeptide(L)'
;MCELNCEKEGWETCIDLNNGGVKEEVSFVELGKVWQAPFYEIAINISQINEEDEEDKASRNSQHNQKLLPIFNNLVLNETNDDMLAEFLTSQYILPKDSSFYMSDLVQIHNLIPDDLDRGFNCILIDPPWENRSAYQKSMYPTLPNRYFLSIPIRQLTHARGALVALWVTNREKLRNFVENELFPAWGVRHVATWYWLKAKANGSLICDLDLFHHRPYECLLLGYCGRDQVVDSELPLVANTLKDKQVIVTIPGDYSRKPPVGELLMECVPGLRPARCIELFARELMPGWTSWGNEPLRFQELRYFLRRTN
;
A
#
# COMPACT_ATOMS: atom_id res chain seq x y z
N MET A 1 28.69 -15.80 -28.13
CA MET A 1 29.33 -16.92 -27.40
C MET A 1 30.13 -16.32 -26.26
N CYS A 2 29.51 -16.17 -25.11
CA CYS A 2 30.18 -16.05 -23.81
C CYS A 2 29.31 -16.87 -22.87
N GLU A 3 29.70 -18.13 -22.72
CA GLU A 3 29.19 -19.05 -21.71
C GLU A 3 29.65 -18.54 -20.35
N LEU A 4 28.72 -18.36 -19.43
CA LEU A 4 29.03 -18.24 -18.01
C LEU A 4 28.48 -19.49 -17.34
N ASN A 5 29.40 -20.41 -17.08
CA ASN A 5 29.19 -21.64 -16.34
C ASN A 5 28.61 -21.33 -14.96
N CYS A 6 27.51 -22.02 -14.67
CA CYS A 6 26.83 -22.02 -13.39
C CYS A 6 27.54 -23.01 -12.47
N GLU A 7 28.31 -22.52 -11.50
CA GLU A 7 28.68 -23.30 -10.32
C GLU A 7 28.42 -22.47 -9.06
N LYS A 8 27.50 -23.02 -8.26
CA LYS A 8 27.26 -22.94 -6.81
C LYS A 8 27.84 -21.77 -5.98
N GLU A 9 26.96 -21.28 -5.11
CA GLU A 9 27.16 -20.43 -3.91
C GLU A 9 26.95 -18.91 -4.08
N GLY A 10 26.16 -18.34 -3.15
CA GLY A 10 26.12 -16.90 -2.88
C GLY A 10 24.97 -16.13 -3.54
N TRP A 11 23.91 -15.85 -2.78
CA TRP A 11 22.95 -14.76 -3.08
C TRP A 11 23.46 -13.40 -2.57
N GLU A 12 24.78 -13.22 -2.48
CA GLU A 12 25.36 -11.97 -1.99
C GLU A 12 25.69 -11.02 -3.15
N THR A 13 25.50 -9.73 -2.88
CA THR A 13 25.82 -8.57 -3.71
C THR A 13 24.94 -8.29 -4.94
N CYS A 14 23.74 -7.76 -4.68
CA CYS A 14 23.28 -6.62 -5.49
C CYS A 14 24.24 -5.46 -5.24
N ILE A 15 24.74 -4.88 -6.32
CA ILE A 15 25.77 -3.84 -6.35
C ILE A 15 25.29 -2.60 -5.58
N ASP A 16 25.90 -2.37 -4.42
CA ASP A 16 25.86 -1.09 -3.73
C ASP A 16 26.47 -0.02 -4.63
N LEU A 17 25.64 0.88 -5.16
CA LEU A 17 26.10 2.22 -5.54
C LEU A 17 26.31 3.03 -4.25
N ASN A 18 27.33 2.62 -3.49
CA ASN A 18 27.78 3.29 -2.28
C ASN A 18 28.52 4.58 -2.67
N ASN A 19 27.83 5.71 -2.53
CA ASN A 19 28.46 6.99 -2.28
C ASN A 19 27.94 7.53 -0.95
N GLY A 20 28.70 7.29 0.12
CA GLY A 20 28.73 8.12 1.33
C GLY A 20 27.70 7.85 2.43
N GLY A 21 28.11 7.04 3.41
CA GLY A 21 27.49 6.96 4.74
C GLY A 21 26.36 5.93 4.84
N VAL A 22 26.52 4.94 5.72
CA VAL A 22 25.39 4.08 6.15
C VAL A 22 24.39 4.99 6.86
N LYS A 23 23.42 5.53 6.12
CA LYS A 23 22.22 6.09 6.75
C LYS A 23 21.52 4.92 7.45
N GLU A 24 21.51 4.92 8.77
CA GLU A 24 20.65 4.02 9.54
C GLU A 24 19.22 4.20 9.04
N GLU A 25 18.65 3.11 8.53
CA GLU A 25 17.31 3.15 7.99
C GLU A 25 16.32 3.33 9.15
N VAL A 26 15.53 4.40 9.08
CA VAL A 26 14.59 4.75 10.14
C VAL A 26 13.49 3.68 10.21
N SER A 27 13.32 3.05 11.37
CA SER A 27 12.19 2.17 11.63
C SER A 27 10.99 2.98 12.11
N PHE A 28 10.04 3.24 11.21
CA PHE A 28 8.78 3.90 11.55
C PHE A 28 7.97 3.10 12.58
N VAL A 29 8.06 1.77 12.55
CA VAL A 29 7.42 0.88 13.53
C VAL A 29 7.93 1.15 14.94
N GLU A 30 9.25 1.23 15.14
CA GLU A 30 9.82 1.50 16.47
C GLU A 30 9.57 2.93 16.92
N LEU A 31 9.66 3.90 16.00
CA LEU A 31 9.31 5.29 16.30
C LEU A 31 7.83 5.46 16.68
N GLY A 32 6.93 4.69 16.07
CA GLY A 32 5.49 4.74 16.37
C GLY A 32 5.12 4.16 17.73
N LYS A 33 6.00 3.34 18.35
CA LYS A 33 5.77 2.70 19.66
C LYS A 33 6.23 3.54 20.83
N VAL A 34 7.13 4.51 20.62
CA VAL A 34 7.62 5.33 21.72
C VAL A 34 6.57 6.35 22.15
N TRP A 35 6.57 6.73 23.42
CA TRP A 35 5.66 7.76 23.95
C TRP A 35 5.78 9.11 23.23
N GLN A 36 6.93 9.35 22.57
CA GLN A 36 7.20 10.56 21.81
C GLN A 36 6.58 10.56 20.41
N ALA A 37 6.01 9.44 19.95
CA ALA A 37 5.48 9.30 18.60
C ALA A 37 4.57 10.48 18.17
N PRO A 38 3.63 10.96 19.01
CA PRO A 38 2.75 12.07 18.63
C PRO A 38 3.46 13.41 18.42
N PHE A 39 4.71 13.57 18.87
CA PHE A 39 5.49 14.81 18.74
C PHE A 39 6.44 14.79 17.53
N TYR A 40 6.54 13.68 16.81
CA TYR A 40 7.29 13.65 15.56
C TYR A 40 6.52 14.38 14.47
N GLU A 41 7.16 15.36 13.85
CA GLU A 41 6.56 16.19 12.81
C GLU A 41 7.21 15.92 11.45
N ILE A 42 6.39 15.88 10.41
CA ILE A 42 6.79 15.88 9.01
C ILE A 42 6.60 17.29 8.45
N ALA A 43 7.62 17.81 7.77
CA ALA A 43 7.57 19.09 7.07
C ALA A 43 7.16 18.87 5.62
N ILE A 44 6.16 19.57 5.14
CA ILE A 44 5.67 19.46 3.75
C ILE A 44 5.93 20.78 3.04
N ASN A 45 6.65 20.74 1.93
CA ASN A 45 6.96 21.92 1.11
C ASN A 45 5.76 22.28 0.24
N ILE A 46 5.07 23.37 0.56
CA ILE A 46 4.00 23.91 -0.27
C ILE A 46 4.67 24.79 -1.33
N SER A 47 4.85 24.27 -2.55
CA SER A 47 5.20 25.11 -3.69
C SER A 47 4.06 26.10 -3.90
N GLN A 48 4.38 27.40 -3.87
CA GLN A 48 3.42 28.47 -4.15
C GLN A 48 2.75 28.16 -5.50
N ILE A 49 1.45 27.88 -5.46
CA ILE A 49 0.60 27.93 -6.64
C ILE A 49 0.79 29.34 -7.18
N ASN A 50 1.33 29.46 -8.40
CA ASN A 50 1.39 30.74 -9.08
C ASN A 50 -0.05 31.18 -9.32
N GLU A 51 -0.55 32.10 -8.49
CA GLU A 51 -1.60 33.01 -8.92
C GLU A 51 -0.98 33.86 -10.04
N GLU A 52 -1.52 33.68 -11.25
CA GLU A 52 -1.47 34.73 -12.27
C GLU A 52 -2.11 36.00 -11.67
N ASP A 53 -1.50 37.14 -11.98
CA ASP A 53 -1.92 38.52 -11.69
C ASP A 53 -1.46 39.14 -10.34
N GLU A 54 -0.30 39.80 -10.35
CA GLU A 54 -0.20 41.28 -10.29
C GLU A 54 1.27 41.71 -10.15
N GLU A 55 1.61 42.75 -10.92
CA GLU A 55 2.89 43.45 -10.88
C GLU A 55 3.09 44.09 -9.49
N ASP A 56 4.06 43.62 -8.71
CA ASP A 56 4.95 44.55 -8.01
C ASP A 56 6.22 43.85 -7.48
N LYS A 57 7.35 44.36 -7.95
CA LYS A 57 8.70 43.97 -7.51
C LYS A 57 9.06 44.76 -6.25
N ALA A 58 9.02 44.12 -5.08
CA ALA A 58 9.92 44.46 -3.98
C ALA A 58 9.99 43.32 -2.94
N SER A 59 11.21 42.84 -2.67
CA SER A 59 11.62 42.03 -1.51
C SER A 59 10.73 40.83 -1.13
N ARG A 60 10.74 39.76 -1.94
CA ARG A 60 10.29 38.44 -1.46
C ARG A 60 11.45 37.73 -0.78
N ASN A 61 11.54 37.85 0.54
CA ASN A 61 12.17 36.81 1.35
C ASN A 61 11.51 35.49 0.96
N SER A 62 12.26 34.54 0.40
CA SER A 62 11.76 33.20 0.08
C SER A 62 11.54 32.43 1.37
N GLN A 63 10.53 32.80 2.14
CA GLN A 63 9.99 31.96 3.20
C GLN A 63 9.46 30.71 2.50
N HIS A 64 10.22 29.62 2.59
CA HIS A 64 9.71 28.28 2.29
C HIS A 64 8.45 28.12 3.15
N ASN A 65 7.27 28.13 2.54
CA ASN A 65 6.02 27.84 3.23
C ASN A 65 5.99 26.33 3.51
N GLN A 66 6.66 25.93 4.58
CA GLN A 66 6.65 24.58 5.10
C GLN A 66 5.48 24.42 6.07
N LYS A 67 4.67 23.40 5.86
CA LYS A 67 3.63 22.98 6.82
C LYS A 67 4.18 21.85 7.67
N LEU A 68 4.27 22.07 8.99
CA LEU A 68 4.63 21.04 9.96
C LEU A 68 3.35 20.35 10.44
N LEU A 69 3.35 19.02 10.42
CA LEU A 69 2.23 18.18 10.84
C LEU A 69 2.76 17.01 11.67
N PRO A 70 2.05 16.58 12.73
CA PRO A 70 2.32 15.29 13.35
C PRO A 70 2.29 14.19 12.29
N ILE A 71 3.31 13.32 12.26
CA ILE A 71 3.39 12.23 11.27
C ILE A 71 2.62 10.99 11.73
N PHE A 72 2.57 10.73 13.05
CA PHE A 72 1.86 9.61 13.64
C PHE A 72 0.46 10.01 14.11
N ASN A 73 -0.50 9.10 13.98
CA ASN A 73 -1.90 9.25 14.42
C ASN A 73 -2.60 10.50 13.85
N ASN A 74 -2.14 10.96 12.70
CA ASN A 74 -2.65 12.14 12.01
C ASN A 74 -2.74 11.86 10.50
N LEU A 75 -3.77 12.42 9.87
CA LEU A 75 -3.96 12.30 8.43
C LEU A 75 -3.12 13.36 7.73
N VAL A 76 -2.13 12.91 6.96
CA VAL A 76 -1.27 13.77 6.15
C VAL A 76 -1.77 13.72 4.71
N LEU A 77 -1.92 14.89 4.09
CA LEU A 77 -2.57 15.06 2.79
C LEU A 77 -1.63 15.79 1.81
N ASN A 78 -1.60 15.31 0.57
CA ASN A 78 -1.27 16.10 -0.60
C ASN A 78 -2.55 16.27 -1.43
N GLU A 79 -3.23 17.41 -1.29
CA GLU A 79 -4.46 17.76 -2.03
C GLU A 79 -4.15 18.52 -3.34
N THR A 80 -2.87 18.62 -3.70
CA THR A 80 -2.45 19.32 -4.91
C THR A 80 -2.42 18.37 -6.10
N ASN A 81 -2.47 18.95 -7.30
CA ASN A 81 -2.39 18.20 -8.56
C ASN A 81 -0.95 17.76 -8.91
N ASP A 82 0.03 18.06 -8.06
CA ASP A 82 1.45 17.79 -8.26
C ASP A 82 2.03 16.97 -7.11
N ASP A 83 3.19 16.34 -7.35
CA ASP A 83 3.91 15.61 -6.30
C ASP A 83 4.58 16.61 -5.34
N MET A 84 4.42 16.40 -4.03
CA MET A 84 5.01 17.24 -2.99
C MET A 84 6.26 16.60 -2.38
N LEU A 85 7.24 17.43 -2.02
CA LEU A 85 8.39 17.00 -1.23
C LEU A 85 8.08 17.18 0.26
N ALA A 86 8.22 16.11 1.01
CA ALA A 86 8.14 16.11 2.46
C ALA A 86 9.49 15.75 3.08
N GLU A 87 9.75 16.24 4.28
CA GLU A 87 10.98 16.00 5.03
C GLU A 87 10.61 15.49 6.42
N PHE A 88 11.22 14.37 6.79
CA PHE A 88 11.07 13.78 8.12
C PHE A 88 12.44 13.29 8.59
N LEU A 89 12.84 13.75 9.78
CA LEU A 89 14.18 13.54 10.34
C LEU A 89 15.29 14.02 9.38
N THR A 90 15.99 13.10 8.71
CA THR A 90 17.10 13.40 7.77
C THR A 90 16.83 12.88 6.36
N SER A 91 15.60 12.41 6.11
CA SER A 91 15.18 11.84 4.83
C SER A 91 14.09 12.69 4.20
N GLN A 92 14.12 12.71 2.86
CA GLN A 92 13.14 13.38 2.03
C GLN A 92 12.27 12.34 1.36
N TYR A 93 10.97 12.63 1.31
CA TYR A 93 9.93 11.74 0.81
C TYR A 93 9.12 12.45 -0.27
N ILE A 94 8.68 11.70 -1.27
CA ILE A 94 7.72 12.18 -2.25
C ILE A 94 6.31 11.81 -1.78
N LEU A 95 5.40 12.76 -1.80
CA LEU A 95 3.97 12.53 -1.59
C LEU A 95 3.29 12.71 -2.94
N PRO A 96 2.78 11.65 -3.58
CA PRO A 96 2.13 11.77 -4.87
C PRO A 96 0.93 12.71 -4.85
N LYS A 97 0.57 13.30 -5.98
CA LYS A 97 -0.64 14.13 -6.11
C LYS A 97 -1.91 13.41 -5.60
N ASP A 98 -2.83 14.18 -5.04
CA ASP A 98 -4.12 13.70 -4.51
C ASP A 98 -3.99 12.50 -3.55
N SER A 99 -2.83 12.32 -2.90
CA SER A 99 -2.58 11.18 -2.02
C SER A 99 -2.70 11.59 -0.55
N SER A 100 -2.97 10.60 0.28
CA SER A 100 -2.99 10.79 1.73
C SER A 100 -2.40 9.58 2.42
N PHE A 101 -1.85 9.79 3.61
CA PHE A 101 -1.47 8.68 4.47
C PHE A 101 -1.83 8.92 5.93
N TYR A 102 -2.11 7.83 6.64
CA TYR A 102 -2.37 7.83 8.07
C TYR A 102 -1.47 6.78 8.72
N MET A 103 -0.38 7.23 9.32
CA MET A 103 0.61 6.35 9.94
C MET A 103 0.22 6.07 11.39
N SER A 104 -0.18 4.82 11.69
CA SER A 104 -0.66 4.46 13.02
C SER A 104 -0.63 2.95 13.24
N ASP A 105 -0.91 2.52 14.47
CA ASP A 105 -1.13 1.11 14.79
C ASP A 105 -2.55 0.63 14.44
N LEU A 106 -2.76 -0.68 14.58
CA LEU A 106 -4.05 -1.33 14.31
C LEU A 106 -5.19 -0.80 15.20
N VAL A 107 -4.90 -0.30 16.40
CA VAL A 107 -5.92 0.19 17.34
C VAL A 107 -6.55 1.50 16.82
N GLN A 108 -5.76 2.32 16.12
CA GLN A 108 -6.19 3.60 15.58
C GLN A 108 -6.90 3.52 14.21
N ILE A 109 -7.04 2.33 13.62
CA ILE A 109 -7.70 2.17 12.31
C ILE A 109 -9.14 2.70 12.31
N HIS A 110 -9.81 2.70 13.47
CA HIS A 110 -11.16 3.23 13.63
C HIS A 110 -11.26 4.72 13.35
N ASN A 111 -10.16 5.48 13.41
CA ASN A 111 -10.13 6.90 13.06
C ASN A 111 -10.29 7.14 11.54
N LEU A 112 -10.17 6.10 10.72
CA LEU A 112 -10.44 6.16 9.27
C LEU A 112 -11.89 5.88 8.91
N ILE A 113 -12.72 5.49 9.87
CA ILE A 113 -14.16 5.30 9.64
C ILE A 113 -14.76 6.67 9.33
N PRO A 114 -15.40 6.84 8.17
CA PRO A 114 -15.97 8.12 7.81
C PRO A 114 -17.24 8.38 8.62
N ASP A 115 -17.49 9.65 8.94
CA ASP A 115 -18.74 10.09 9.57
C ASP A 115 -19.96 9.90 8.65
N ASP A 116 -19.71 9.96 7.34
CA ASP A 116 -20.71 9.79 6.28
C ASP A 116 -20.33 8.59 5.40
N LEU A 117 -21.30 7.72 5.11
CA LEU A 117 -21.08 6.53 4.30
C LEU A 117 -20.84 6.85 2.83
N ASP A 118 -21.33 7.99 2.33
CA ASP A 118 -20.97 8.50 1.01
C ASP A 118 -19.49 8.97 0.96
N ARG A 119 -18.84 9.03 2.13
CA ARG A 119 -17.40 9.21 2.29
C ARG A 119 -16.68 7.90 2.65
N GLY A 120 -17.27 6.74 2.41
CA GLY A 120 -16.53 5.47 2.47
C GLY A 120 -15.66 5.22 1.24
N PHE A 121 -14.91 4.12 1.29
CA PHE A 121 -14.04 3.69 0.21
C PHE A 121 -14.77 2.73 -0.73
N ASN A 122 -14.59 2.92 -2.04
CA ASN A 122 -15.10 2.04 -3.09
C ASN A 122 -14.10 0.91 -3.41
N CYS A 123 -12.81 1.12 -3.12
CA CYS A 123 -11.76 0.12 -3.30
C CYS A 123 -10.92 0.04 -2.03
N ILE A 124 -10.77 -1.17 -1.48
CA ILE A 124 -9.96 -1.44 -0.30
C ILE A 124 -8.94 -2.52 -0.65
N LEU A 125 -7.68 -2.13 -0.84
CA LEU A 125 -6.55 -3.05 -1.03
C LEU A 125 -5.91 -3.34 0.33
N ILE A 126 -5.55 -4.60 0.60
CA ILE A 126 -5.05 -5.03 1.91
C ILE A 126 -3.86 -5.97 1.71
N ASP A 127 -2.69 -5.60 2.24
CA ASP A 127 -1.48 -6.45 2.25
C ASP A 127 -0.98 -6.69 3.67
N PRO A 128 -1.69 -7.50 4.47
CA PRO A 128 -1.40 -7.62 5.89
C PRO A 128 -0.09 -8.39 6.12
N PRO A 129 0.63 -8.10 7.22
CA PRO A 129 1.84 -8.83 7.60
C PRO A 129 1.47 -10.21 8.18
N TRP A 130 1.08 -11.14 7.31
CA TRP A 130 0.72 -12.50 7.70
C TRP A 130 1.81 -13.15 8.54
N GLU A 131 1.42 -13.91 9.58
CA GLU A 131 2.36 -14.71 10.35
C GLU A 131 3.22 -15.57 9.41
N ASN A 132 4.54 -15.50 9.55
CA ASN A 132 5.45 -16.35 8.80
C ASN A 132 6.52 -16.92 9.72
N ARG A 133 6.58 -18.25 9.83
CA ARG A 133 7.54 -18.96 10.68
C ARG A 133 9.00 -18.69 10.28
N SER A 134 9.27 -18.39 9.00
CA SER A 134 10.63 -18.03 8.54
C SER A 134 10.99 -16.57 8.81
N ALA A 135 10.01 -15.66 8.80
CA ALA A 135 10.21 -14.28 9.24
C ALA A 135 10.49 -14.22 10.75
N TYR A 136 9.81 -15.06 11.54
CA TYR A 136 9.99 -15.19 12.98
C TYR A 136 11.45 -15.49 13.41
N GLN A 137 12.23 -16.19 12.58
CA GLN A 137 13.65 -16.46 12.88
C GLN A 137 14.60 -15.32 12.51
N LYS A 138 14.17 -14.37 11.66
CA LYS A 138 15.00 -13.26 11.17
C LYS A 138 14.57 -11.88 11.68
N SER A 139 13.39 -11.74 12.26
CA SER A 139 12.84 -10.45 12.70
C SER A 139 12.65 -10.39 14.22
N MET A 140 13.25 -9.39 14.89
CA MET A 140 13.06 -9.05 16.31
C MET A 140 11.66 -8.48 16.63
N TYR A 141 10.59 -9.10 16.11
CA TYR A 141 9.21 -8.63 16.35
C TYR A 141 8.29 -9.79 16.75
N PRO A 142 7.43 -9.63 17.77
CA PRO A 142 6.32 -10.54 17.98
C PRO A 142 5.34 -10.37 16.81
N THR A 143 5.20 -11.39 15.97
CA THR A 143 4.21 -11.41 14.89
C THR A 143 2.80 -11.24 15.46
N LEU A 144 2.02 -10.31 14.92
CA LEU A 144 0.61 -10.16 15.27
C LEU A 144 -0.15 -11.43 14.87
N PRO A 145 -0.88 -12.07 15.81
CA PRO A 145 -1.69 -13.22 15.44
C PRO A 145 -2.70 -12.88 14.36
N ASN A 146 -2.86 -13.75 13.35
CA ASN A 146 -3.76 -13.47 12.20
C ASN A 146 -5.20 -13.11 12.64
N ARG A 147 -5.62 -13.55 13.83
CA ARG A 147 -6.93 -13.22 14.42
C ARG A 147 -7.10 -11.72 14.71
N TYR A 148 -6.03 -10.95 14.89
CA TYR A 148 -6.14 -9.49 15.07
C TYR A 148 -6.72 -8.81 13.83
N PHE A 149 -6.51 -9.38 12.63
CA PHE A 149 -7.10 -8.82 11.41
C PHE A 149 -8.64 -8.89 11.39
N LEU A 150 -9.26 -9.72 12.24
CA LEU A 150 -10.72 -9.73 12.42
C LEU A 150 -11.26 -8.40 12.97
N SER A 151 -10.44 -7.61 13.67
CA SER A 151 -10.88 -6.32 14.23
C SER A 151 -10.90 -5.19 13.20
N ILE A 152 -10.35 -5.41 12.00
CA ILE A 152 -10.33 -4.39 10.93
C ILE A 152 -11.77 -4.11 10.50
N PRO A 153 -12.24 -2.86 10.58
CA PRO A 153 -13.64 -2.51 10.36
C PRO A 153 -13.98 -2.34 8.86
N ILE A 154 -13.66 -3.33 8.02
CA ILE A 154 -13.85 -3.29 6.55
C ILE A 154 -15.26 -2.84 6.15
N ARG A 155 -16.29 -3.40 6.79
CA ARG A 155 -17.69 -3.06 6.53
C ARG A 155 -18.02 -1.59 6.84
N GLN A 156 -17.36 -1.00 7.83
CA GLN A 156 -17.58 0.40 8.23
C GLN A 156 -16.79 1.37 7.35
N LEU A 157 -15.64 0.93 6.80
CA LEU A 157 -14.84 1.68 5.83
C LEU A 157 -15.48 1.69 4.43
N THR A 158 -16.39 0.76 4.15
CA THR A 158 -17.03 0.58 2.83
C THR A 158 -17.99 1.74 2.51
N HIS A 159 -17.90 2.25 1.28
CA HIS A 159 -18.83 3.26 0.75
C HIS A 159 -20.29 2.79 0.78
N ALA A 160 -21.24 3.72 0.84
CA ALA A 160 -22.69 3.43 0.87
C ALA A 160 -23.14 2.51 -0.27
N ARG A 161 -22.52 2.66 -1.45
CA ARG A 161 -22.76 1.85 -2.66
C ARG A 161 -21.96 0.53 -2.74
N GLY A 162 -21.24 0.18 -1.69
CA GLY A 162 -20.36 -0.98 -1.65
C GLY A 162 -18.94 -0.70 -2.11
N ALA A 163 -18.09 -1.71 -1.96
CA ALA A 163 -16.66 -1.67 -2.25
C ALA A 163 -16.15 -2.99 -2.83
N LEU A 164 -15.15 -2.88 -3.70
CA LEU A 164 -14.25 -3.98 -4.02
C LEU A 164 -13.21 -4.10 -2.89
N VAL A 165 -13.08 -5.30 -2.34
CA VAL A 165 -12.06 -5.64 -1.34
C VAL A 165 -11.07 -6.60 -1.99
N ALA A 166 -9.80 -6.21 -2.01
CA ALA A 166 -8.70 -6.95 -2.58
C ALA A 166 -7.69 -7.30 -1.49
N LEU A 167 -7.52 -8.59 -1.18
CA LEU A 167 -6.67 -9.08 -0.09
C LEU A 167 -5.53 -9.93 -0.63
N TRP A 168 -4.29 -9.49 -0.42
CA TRP A 168 -3.11 -10.31 -0.70
C TRP A 168 -3.01 -11.45 0.32
N VAL A 169 -2.81 -12.67 -0.17
CA VAL A 169 -2.58 -13.86 0.66
C VAL A 169 -1.41 -14.68 0.13
N THR A 170 -0.67 -15.28 1.07
CA THR A 170 0.35 -16.28 0.75
C THR A 170 -0.30 -17.62 0.39
N ASN A 171 0.46 -18.53 -0.25
CA ASN A 171 -0.02 -19.86 -0.66
C ASN A 171 -0.23 -20.86 0.51
N ARG A 172 -0.34 -20.39 1.74
CA ARG A 172 -0.55 -21.25 2.91
C ARG A 172 -2.01 -21.65 2.99
N GLU A 173 -2.30 -22.93 2.80
CA GLU A 173 -3.68 -23.47 2.85
C GLU A 173 -4.41 -23.12 4.15
N LYS A 174 -3.74 -23.24 5.31
CA LYS A 174 -4.31 -22.83 6.60
C LYS A 174 -4.74 -21.36 6.64
N LEU A 175 -3.95 -20.49 6.01
CA LEU A 175 -4.28 -19.07 5.89
C LEU A 175 -5.48 -18.88 4.96
N ARG A 176 -5.50 -19.58 3.82
CA ARG A 176 -6.62 -19.54 2.88
C ARG A 176 -7.94 -19.95 3.55
N ASN A 177 -7.92 -21.05 4.30
CA ASN A 177 -9.08 -21.54 5.06
C ASN A 177 -9.54 -20.53 6.12
N PHE A 178 -8.61 -19.90 6.85
CA PHE A 178 -8.95 -18.84 7.80
C PHE A 178 -9.60 -17.64 7.09
N VAL A 179 -9.06 -17.23 5.95
CA VAL A 179 -9.59 -16.08 5.20
C VAL A 179 -11.02 -16.35 4.71
N GLU A 180 -11.25 -17.52 4.11
CA GLU A 180 -12.55 -17.87 3.53
C GLU A 180 -13.62 -18.14 4.60
N ASN A 181 -13.26 -18.81 5.70
CA ASN A 181 -14.24 -19.27 6.69
C ASN A 181 -14.42 -18.33 7.89
N GLU A 182 -13.43 -17.48 8.19
CA GLU A 182 -13.48 -16.58 9.36
C GLU A 182 -13.36 -15.11 8.94
N LEU A 183 -12.31 -14.73 8.19
CA LEU A 183 -11.98 -13.32 7.94
C LEU A 183 -13.00 -12.62 7.03
N PHE A 184 -13.25 -13.16 5.83
CA PHE A 184 -14.21 -12.59 4.89
C PHE A 184 -15.63 -12.56 5.44
N PRO A 185 -16.14 -13.63 6.08
CA PRO A 185 -17.42 -13.57 6.79
C PRO A 185 -17.47 -12.47 7.86
N ALA A 186 -16.43 -12.34 8.70
CA ALA A 186 -16.37 -11.29 9.72
C ALA A 186 -16.38 -9.87 9.12
N TRP A 187 -15.73 -9.68 7.98
CA TRP A 187 -15.71 -8.42 7.24
C TRP A 187 -16.98 -8.16 6.40
N GLY A 188 -17.86 -9.16 6.24
CA GLY A 188 -19.00 -9.06 5.33
C GLY A 188 -18.58 -9.01 3.85
N VAL A 189 -17.47 -9.67 3.50
CA VAL A 189 -16.94 -9.75 2.15
C VAL A 189 -17.41 -11.03 1.48
N ARG A 190 -18.09 -10.90 0.34
CA ARG A 190 -18.41 -12.03 -0.52
C ARG A 190 -17.30 -12.23 -1.53
N HIS A 191 -16.54 -13.32 -1.40
CA HIS A 191 -15.50 -13.70 -2.36
C HIS A 191 -16.12 -13.93 -3.75
N VAL A 192 -15.46 -13.41 -4.79
CA VAL A 192 -15.91 -13.55 -6.19
C VAL A 192 -14.85 -14.08 -7.14
N ALA A 193 -13.56 -13.82 -6.87
CA ALA A 193 -12.48 -14.28 -7.74
C ALA A 193 -11.14 -14.32 -7.04
N THR A 194 -10.20 -15.01 -7.67
CA THR A 194 -8.79 -15.03 -7.26
C THR A 194 -7.92 -14.66 -8.44
N TRP A 195 -7.09 -13.64 -8.26
CA TRP A 195 -6.01 -13.29 -9.17
C TRP A 195 -4.69 -13.83 -8.65
N TYR A 196 -3.72 -14.01 -9.54
CA TYR A 196 -2.40 -14.57 -9.22
C TYR A 196 -1.32 -13.61 -9.68
N TRP A 197 -0.42 -13.23 -8.79
CA TRP A 197 0.81 -12.55 -9.16
C TRP A 197 1.92 -13.57 -9.35
N LEU A 198 2.30 -13.83 -10.59
CA LEU A 198 3.41 -14.71 -10.97
C LEU A 198 4.71 -13.91 -11.09
N LYS A 199 5.73 -14.35 -10.37
CA LYS A 199 7.04 -13.70 -10.28
C LYS A 199 7.97 -14.29 -11.33
N ALA A 200 8.41 -13.44 -12.25
CA ALA A 200 9.33 -13.79 -13.32
C ALA A 200 10.69 -13.10 -13.15
N LYS A 201 11.73 -13.66 -13.77
CA LYS A 201 13.04 -13.05 -13.93
C LYS A 201 13.02 -12.08 -15.12
N ALA A 202 14.04 -11.24 -15.24
CA ALA A 202 14.21 -10.32 -16.37
C ALA A 202 14.27 -11.01 -17.73
N ASN A 203 14.69 -12.29 -17.78
CA ASN A 203 14.71 -13.09 -19.00
C ASN A 203 13.38 -13.82 -19.28
N GLY A 204 12.32 -13.54 -18.52
CA GLY A 204 10.99 -14.14 -18.67
C GLY A 204 10.83 -15.54 -18.06
N SER A 205 11.89 -16.17 -17.55
CA SER A 205 11.76 -17.45 -16.84
C SER A 205 11.26 -17.27 -15.42
N LEU A 206 10.63 -18.29 -14.83
CA LEU A 206 10.14 -18.23 -13.45
C LEU A 206 11.29 -18.16 -12.44
N ILE A 207 11.02 -17.54 -11.29
CA ILE A 207 12.01 -17.45 -10.22
C ILE A 207 12.30 -18.82 -9.61
N CYS A 208 11.28 -19.68 -9.55
CA CYS A 208 11.37 -21.08 -9.12
C CYS A 208 10.27 -21.91 -9.78
N ASP A 209 10.36 -23.24 -9.65
CA ASP A 209 9.39 -24.16 -10.23
C ASP A 209 8.01 -24.03 -9.57
N LEU A 210 6.95 -24.22 -10.37
CA LEU A 210 5.56 -24.10 -9.91
C LEU A 210 5.18 -25.16 -8.87
N ASP A 211 5.81 -26.34 -8.93
CA ASP A 211 5.45 -27.53 -8.15
C ASP A 211 6.09 -27.58 -6.76
N LEU A 212 6.86 -26.57 -6.36
CA LEU A 212 7.43 -26.50 -5.02
C LEU A 212 6.35 -26.18 -3.98
N PHE A 213 6.01 -27.19 -3.16
CA PHE A 213 4.98 -27.09 -2.10
C PHE A 213 5.19 -25.92 -1.12
N HIS A 214 6.44 -25.47 -0.91
CA HIS A 214 6.77 -24.44 0.07
C HIS A 214 7.31 -23.13 -0.55
N HIS A 215 7.61 -23.10 -1.84
CA HIS A 215 8.19 -21.94 -2.53
C HIS A 215 7.59 -21.79 -3.93
N ARG A 216 6.31 -21.43 -3.98
CA ARG A 216 5.65 -21.15 -5.26
C ARG A 216 6.08 -19.77 -5.76
N PRO A 217 6.34 -19.60 -7.07
CA PRO A 217 6.73 -18.33 -7.66
C PRO A 217 5.54 -17.37 -7.81
N TYR A 218 4.48 -17.52 -7.03
CA TYR A 218 3.32 -16.64 -7.12
C TYR A 218 2.70 -16.34 -5.77
N GLU A 219 1.91 -15.29 -5.70
CA GLU A 219 1.03 -14.96 -4.57
C GLU A 219 -0.39 -14.73 -5.07
N CYS A 220 -1.38 -14.87 -4.18
CA CYS A 220 -2.78 -14.73 -4.57
C CYS A 220 -3.32 -13.38 -4.11
N LEU A 221 -4.13 -12.75 -4.98
CA LEU A 221 -4.95 -11.59 -4.65
C LEU A 221 -6.41 -12.02 -4.68
N LEU A 222 -7.03 -12.05 -3.50
CA LEU A 222 -8.41 -12.46 -3.33
C LEU A 222 -9.33 -11.27 -3.52
N LEU A 223 -10.29 -11.38 -4.43
CA LEU A 223 -11.22 -10.31 -4.75
C LEU A 223 -12.61 -10.68 -4.23
N GLY A 224 -13.22 -9.75 -3.53
CA GLY A 224 -14.56 -9.88 -2.99
C GLY A 224 -15.28 -8.54 -2.98
N TYR A 225 -16.59 -8.57 -2.89
CA TYR A 225 -17.39 -7.37 -2.70
C TYR A 225 -17.90 -7.28 -1.28
N CYS A 226 -17.79 -6.09 -0.70
CA CYS A 226 -18.45 -5.72 0.55
C CYS A 226 -19.56 -4.71 0.22
N GLY A 227 -20.73 -4.88 0.82
CA GLY A 227 -21.85 -3.97 0.61
C GLY A 227 -22.86 -4.07 1.75
N ARG A 228 -23.86 -3.18 1.73
CA ARG A 228 -25.01 -3.26 2.62
C ARG A 228 -26.17 -3.94 1.91
N ASP A 229 -26.96 -4.69 2.67
CA ASP A 229 -27.94 -5.69 2.17
C ASP A 229 -28.91 -5.18 1.09
N GLN A 230 -29.16 -3.87 1.00
CA GLN A 230 -30.06 -3.27 -0.01
C GLN A 230 -29.38 -2.94 -1.35
N VAL A 231 -28.06 -2.81 -1.40
CA VAL A 231 -27.29 -2.43 -2.62
C VAL A 231 -26.73 -3.66 -3.35
N VAL A 232 -26.63 -4.79 -2.65
CA VAL A 232 -26.06 -6.04 -3.18
C VAL A 232 -26.81 -6.58 -4.39
N ASP A 233 -28.10 -6.26 -4.55
CA ASP A 233 -28.94 -6.88 -5.59
C ASP A 233 -29.00 -6.14 -6.93
N SER A 234 -28.66 -4.84 -7.01
CA SER A 234 -28.92 -4.05 -8.23
C SER A 234 -27.67 -3.65 -9.03
N GLU A 235 -26.60 -3.16 -8.39
CA GLU A 235 -25.39 -2.66 -9.09
C GLU A 235 -24.20 -3.63 -8.99
N LEU A 236 -24.01 -4.27 -7.84
CA LEU A 236 -22.91 -5.22 -7.60
C LEU A 236 -22.90 -6.45 -8.52
N PRO A 237 -24.05 -7.04 -8.92
CA PRO A 237 -24.06 -8.18 -9.84
C PRO A 237 -23.53 -7.84 -11.24
N LEU A 238 -23.77 -6.60 -11.72
CA LEU A 238 -23.29 -6.15 -13.01
C LEU A 238 -21.76 -6.02 -13.03
N VAL A 239 -21.18 -5.45 -11.97
CA VAL A 239 -19.72 -5.31 -11.85
C VAL A 239 -19.04 -6.67 -11.61
N ALA A 240 -19.67 -7.55 -10.84
CA ALA A 240 -19.19 -8.91 -10.64
C ALA A 240 -19.09 -9.71 -11.95
N ASN A 241 -19.95 -9.44 -12.94
CA ASN A 241 -19.87 -10.07 -14.27
C ASN A 241 -18.68 -9.57 -15.11
N THR A 242 -18.16 -8.37 -14.83
CA THR A 242 -16.94 -7.84 -15.47
C THR A 242 -15.68 -8.49 -14.90
N LEU A 243 -15.74 -8.95 -13.65
CA LEU A 243 -14.60 -9.44 -12.91
C LEU A 243 -14.21 -10.85 -13.37
N LYS A 244 -13.04 -10.97 -14.02
CA LYS A 244 -12.51 -12.25 -14.51
C LYS A 244 -11.85 -13.03 -13.37
N ASP A 245 -12.30 -14.27 -13.17
CA ASP A 245 -11.62 -15.19 -12.25
C ASP A 245 -10.32 -15.73 -12.86
N LYS A 246 -9.34 -16.08 -12.00
CA LYS A 246 -8.04 -16.67 -12.36
C LYS A 246 -7.18 -15.82 -13.29
N GLN A 247 -7.31 -14.50 -13.22
CA GLN A 247 -6.40 -13.59 -13.93
C GLN A 247 -4.98 -13.71 -13.38
N VAL A 248 -3.98 -13.68 -14.27
CA VAL A 248 -2.56 -13.77 -13.91
C VAL A 248 -1.86 -12.47 -14.25
N ILE A 249 -1.21 -11.88 -13.26
CA ILE A 249 -0.35 -10.70 -13.38
C ILE A 249 1.09 -11.20 -13.32
N VAL A 250 1.88 -10.93 -14.36
CA VAL A 250 3.27 -11.36 -14.42
C VAL A 250 4.18 -10.15 -14.30
N THR A 251 5.02 -10.11 -13.26
CA THR A 251 6.02 -9.04 -13.10
C THR A 251 7.34 -9.56 -12.59
N ILE A 252 8.39 -8.76 -12.77
CA ILE A 252 9.65 -8.92 -12.05
C ILE A 252 9.41 -8.38 -10.63
N PRO A 253 9.66 -9.16 -9.57
CA PRO A 253 9.48 -8.67 -8.21
C PRO A 253 10.49 -7.55 -7.92
N GLY A 254 10.01 -6.52 -7.21
CA GLY A 254 10.87 -5.47 -6.68
C GLY A 254 11.50 -5.87 -5.33
N ASP A 255 11.69 -4.88 -4.48
CA ASP A 255 12.20 -5.04 -3.12
C ASP A 255 11.36 -6.00 -2.25
N TYR A 256 11.95 -6.43 -1.14
CA TYR A 256 11.35 -7.42 -0.25
C TYR A 256 9.90 -7.09 0.14
N SER A 257 9.02 -8.06 -0.14
CA SER A 257 7.58 -8.00 0.08
C SER A 257 6.83 -6.92 -0.73
N ARG A 258 7.49 -6.16 -1.62
CA ARG A 258 6.85 -5.11 -2.44
C ARG A 258 6.00 -5.76 -3.53
N LYS A 259 4.69 -5.59 -3.44
CA LYS A 259 3.72 -6.11 -4.41
C LYS A 259 3.70 -5.24 -5.66
N PRO A 260 3.28 -5.78 -6.82
CA PRO A 260 3.09 -4.97 -8.01
C PRO A 260 1.95 -3.96 -7.79
N PRO A 261 2.01 -2.76 -8.40
CA PRO A 261 0.94 -1.78 -8.33
C PRO A 261 -0.27 -2.28 -9.14
N VAL A 262 -1.24 -2.88 -8.45
CA VAL A 262 -2.47 -3.42 -9.06
C VAL A 262 -3.64 -2.44 -9.05
N GLY A 263 -3.48 -1.26 -8.43
CA GLY A 263 -4.56 -0.30 -8.22
C GLY A 263 -5.33 0.04 -9.50
N GLU A 264 -4.62 0.36 -10.58
CA GLU A 264 -5.24 0.69 -11.88
C GLU A 264 -6.00 -0.51 -12.48
N LEU A 265 -5.44 -1.72 -12.39
CA LEU A 265 -6.08 -2.95 -12.88
C LEU A 265 -7.38 -3.26 -12.15
N LEU A 266 -7.45 -2.92 -10.86
CA LEU A 266 -8.65 -3.12 -10.06
C LEU A 266 -9.75 -2.11 -10.37
N MET A 267 -9.41 -0.94 -10.94
CA MET A 267 -10.38 0.14 -11.12
C MET A 267 -11.59 -0.31 -11.92
N GLU A 268 -11.44 -1.05 -13.01
CA GLU A 268 -12.57 -1.53 -13.82
C GLU A 268 -13.58 -2.38 -13.04
N CYS A 269 -13.14 -2.99 -11.93
CA CYS A 269 -13.94 -3.86 -11.07
C CYS A 269 -14.56 -3.13 -9.86
N VAL A 270 -14.28 -1.83 -9.68
CA VAL A 270 -14.76 -1.03 -8.55
C VAL A 270 -16.20 -0.57 -8.77
N PRO A 271 -17.12 -0.78 -7.81
CA PRO A 271 -18.51 -0.35 -7.93
C PRO A 271 -18.69 1.14 -7.64
N GLY A 272 -19.78 1.72 -8.14
CA GLY A 272 -20.19 3.10 -7.87
C GLY A 272 -19.72 4.13 -8.92
N LEU A 273 -19.89 5.40 -8.58
CA LEU A 273 -19.52 6.52 -9.46
C LEU A 273 -18.03 6.84 -9.35
N ARG A 274 -17.51 7.46 -10.41
CA ARG A 274 -16.15 8.03 -10.43
C ARG A 274 -16.17 9.49 -9.97
N PRO A 275 -15.09 9.99 -9.34
CA PRO A 275 -13.87 9.28 -8.96
C PRO A 275 -14.10 8.32 -7.79
N ALA A 276 -13.45 7.17 -7.82
CA ALA A 276 -13.57 6.16 -6.76
C ALA A 276 -12.62 6.49 -5.61
N ARG A 277 -13.11 6.42 -4.36
CA ARG A 277 -12.26 6.55 -3.18
C ARG A 277 -11.57 5.23 -2.87
N CYS A 278 -10.25 5.27 -2.81
CA CYS A 278 -9.43 4.08 -2.68
C CYS A 278 -8.55 4.16 -1.43
N ILE A 279 -8.40 3.04 -0.74
CA ILE A 279 -7.49 2.90 0.39
C ILE A 279 -6.64 1.64 0.25
N GLU A 280 -5.36 1.76 0.60
CA GLU A 280 -4.48 0.62 0.85
C GLU A 280 -4.23 0.49 2.36
N LEU A 281 -4.55 -0.68 2.92
CA LEU A 281 -4.28 -1.04 4.31
C LEU A 281 -2.98 -1.85 4.41
N PHE A 282 -2.19 -1.55 5.43
CA PHE A 282 -0.81 -2.01 5.61
C PHE A 282 0.13 -1.53 4.48
N ALA A 283 -0.18 -0.35 3.94
CA ALA A 283 0.56 0.27 2.86
C ALA A 283 2.01 0.53 3.25
N ARG A 284 2.89 0.38 2.25
CA ARG A 284 4.33 0.76 2.33
C ARG A 284 4.74 1.71 1.22
N GLU A 285 3.80 2.04 0.34
CA GLU A 285 3.97 2.90 -0.81
C GLU A 285 2.69 3.72 -0.97
N LEU A 286 2.82 4.98 -1.41
CA LEU A 286 1.70 5.86 -1.70
C LEU A 286 1.38 5.77 -3.20
N MET A 287 0.08 5.79 -3.52
CA MET A 287 -0.41 5.89 -4.89
C MET A 287 -1.16 7.21 -5.09
N PRO A 288 -1.04 7.86 -6.26
CA PRO A 288 -1.82 9.07 -6.57
C PRO A 288 -3.32 8.82 -6.44
N GLY A 289 -4.05 9.70 -5.73
CA GLY A 289 -5.50 9.56 -5.52
C GLY A 289 -5.91 8.56 -4.44
N TRP A 290 -4.97 7.95 -3.72
CA TRP A 290 -5.25 6.92 -2.71
C TRP A 290 -4.95 7.39 -1.29
N THR A 291 -5.70 6.83 -0.33
CA THR A 291 -5.34 6.85 1.08
C THR A 291 -4.47 5.64 1.41
N SER A 292 -3.36 5.85 2.12
CA SER A 292 -2.43 4.79 2.53
C SER A 292 -2.43 4.68 4.05
N TRP A 293 -2.74 3.53 4.60
CA TRP A 293 -2.75 3.30 6.04
C TRP A 293 -1.82 2.17 6.44
N GLY A 294 -1.08 2.35 7.53
CA GLY A 294 -0.23 1.32 8.11
C GLY A 294 0.85 1.92 8.99
N ASN A 295 1.77 1.08 9.46
CA ASN A 295 2.87 1.54 10.29
C ASN A 295 4.00 2.20 9.49
N GLU A 296 4.11 1.92 8.18
CA GLU A 296 5.24 2.37 7.35
C GLU A 296 4.84 2.84 5.94
N PRO A 297 3.76 3.62 5.73
CA PRO A 297 3.31 4.04 4.40
C PRO A 297 4.40 4.75 3.57
N LEU A 298 5.38 5.39 4.22
CA LEU A 298 6.47 6.10 3.55
C LEU A 298 7.69 5.23 3.21
N ARG A 299 7.66 3.92 3.46
CA ARG A 299 8.83 3.02 3.29
C ARG A 299 9.44 3.09 1.88
N PHE A 300 8.62 3.12 0.84
CA PHE A 300 9.07 3.24 -0.55
C PHE A 300 8.86 4.65 -1.13
N GLN A 301 8.71 5.67 -0.28
CA GLN A 301 8.53 7.05 -0.70
C GLN A 301 9.79 7.91 -0.56
N GLU A 302 10.91 7.37 -0.06
CA GLU A 302 12.16 8.14 0.00
C GLU A 302 12.60 8.56 -1.40
N LEU A 303 13.12 9.78 -1.51
CA LEU A 303 13.54 10.40 -2.77
C LEU A 303 14.49 9.53 -3.60
N ARG A 304 15.31 8.67 -2.94
CA ARG A 304 16.22 7.71 -3.59
C ARG A 304 15.53 6.70 -4.50
N TYR A 305 14.24 6.43 -4.31
CA TYR A 305 13.47 5.50 -5.13
C TYR A 305 12.92 6.15 -6.41
N PHE A 306 13.06 7.47 -6.56
CA PHE A 306 12.48 8.22 -7.66
C PHE A 306 13.58 8.73 -8.60
N LEU A 307 13.27 8.71 -9.89
CA LEU A 307 14.07 9.38 -10.91
C LEU A 307 13.34 10.64 -11.33
N ARG A 308 14.07 11.75 -11.42
CA ARG A 308 13.53 12.97 -12.00
C ARG A 308 13.23 12.71 -13.47
N ARG A 309 11.97 12.86 -13.87
CA ARG A 309 11.59 12.80 -15.28
C ARG A 309 12.22 14.00 -16.00
N THR A 310 13.26 13.75 -16.79
CA THR A 310 13.75 14.72 -17.77
C THR A 310 12.80 14.68 -18.96
N ASN A 311 12.10 15.79 -19.19
CA ASN A 311 11.29 15.99 -20.40
C ASN A 311 12.17 16.06 -21.65
#